data_AF-A0A1F7QQ20-F1
#
_entry.id   AF-A0A1F7QQ20-F1
#
_cell.length_a   1.000
_cell.length_b   1.000
_cell.length_c   1.000
_cell.angle_alpha   90.00
_cell.angle_beta   90.00
_cell.angle_gamma   90.00
#
_symmetry.space_group_name_H-M   'P 1'
#
loop_
_entity.id
_entity.type
_entity.pdbx_description
1 polymer ?
#
loop_
_entity_poly.entity_id
_entity_poly.type
_entity_poly.pdbx_seq_one_letter_code
_entity_poly.pdbx_strand_id
1 'polypeptide(L)'
;IEGLQYGAYEFGVDTGIVGPKLLYPDGKIQSAGSYRNTEATEWFDHYYRFADANYGPANVPHYVQAATGACMYIKREFIRNVGILDDKFQFAFEDVDWCLRGWEAGYRTLYFPSATLTHVESATRPKNKTLAPKEKQSVEYFWQKWGDWFDKRNVKTHDGKTKIIFVLQTMGLSGGIKIVFEHAERLAARGFVVEVWGMDLHGVPWDVSDGVKIRTFKNYDRLGAALEPQEAIKVATWWETAFPVWLASVRKGIPVYFIQEFETWFYPNDVVAQASVVSCYRKEFKNMTTSQYNLGEINALGLKATAVPCGYDDVTYKVLPKVEREKSVLLALGRRFFQKNFTMTLKAWQALGDGRPDMWLFGIEPDMAKMDKKIRYITKPSNEEVNKLYNQATVMAQTSRHEGFSLPILEAMAAGCPVVCTDAHGNRDFCVDGQNCLMVEHDDIEGMKKAIAKLFKDKALRDRLSKAGIQTAKNYRWDVIIDRVEKFYKEVAKQ
;
A
#
# COMPACT_ATOMS: atom_id res chain seq x y z
N ILE A 1 -33.12 -12.61 2.42
CA ILE A 1 -32.91 -13.15 3.80
C ILE A 1 -31.88 -14.28 3.76
N GLU A 2 -32.06 -15.31 2.93
CA GLU A 2 -31.13 -16.44 2.80
C GLU A 2 -29.67 -16.01 2.57
N GLY A 3 -29.41 -15.02 1.71
CA GLY A 3 -28.06 -14.49 1.50
C GLY A 3 -27.42 -13.88 2.76
N LEU A 4 -28.19 -13.20 3.61
CA LEU A 4 -27.69 -12.65 4.88
C LEU A 4 -27.44 -13.76 5.91
N GLN A 5 -28.32 -14.77 5.94
CA GLN A 5 -28.12 -15.95 6.77
C GLN A 5 -26.85 -16.71 6.36
N TYR A 6 -26.63 -16.92 5.05
CA TYR A 6 -25.40 -17.52 4.54
C TYR A 6 -24.16 -16.75 5.02
N GLY A 7 -24.15 -15.43 4.87
CA GLY A 7 -23.05 -14.60 5.40
C GLY A 7 -22.82 -14.78 6.91
N ALA A 8 -23.87 -14.97 7.70
CA ALA A 8 -23.79 -15.09 9.15
C ALA A 8 -23.21 -16.42 9.66
N TYR A 9 -23.33 -17.49 8.88
CA TYR A 9 -22.91 -18.84 9.28
C TYR A 9 -21.71 -19.38 8.49
N GLU A 10 -21.50 -18.91 7.26
CA GLU A 10 -20.47 -19.46 6.35
C GLU A 10 -19.25 -18.55 6.16
N PHE A 11 -19.38 -17.22 6.35
CA PHE A 11 -18.26 -16.30 6.08
C PHE A 11 -17.23 -16.25 7.22
N GLY A 12 -17.67 -16.39 8.47
CA GLY A 12 -16.77 -16.43 9.63
C GLY A 12 -17.51 -16.73 10.93
N VAL A 13 -16.89 -17.58 11.77
CA VAL A 13 -17.50 -18.14 12.99
C VAL A 13 -17.93 -17.09 14.01
N ASP A 14 -17.24 -15.96 14.04
CA ASP A 14 -17.43 -14.84 14.96
C ASP A 14 -18.33 -13.73 14.40
N THR A 15 -18.94 -13.93 13.23
CA THR A 15 -19.92 -12.98 12.68
C THR A 15 -21.17 -12.97 13.55
N GLY A 16 -21.54 -11.81 14.10
CA GLY A 16 -22.74 -11.63 14.93
C GLY A 16 -23.88 -10.92 14.23
N ILE A 17 -23.55 -9.91 13.40
CA ILE A 17 -24.46 -9.07 12.63
C ILE A 17 -24.06 -9.10 11.16
N VAL A 18 -25.03 -9.19 10.25
CA VAL A 18 -24.83 -9.08 8.80
C VAL A 18 -25.74 -8.00 8.22
N GLY A 19 -25.14 -7.03 7.53
CA GLY A 19 -25.84 -5.99 6.77
C GLY A 19 -25.80 -6.28 5.25
N PRO A 20 -26.87 -5.97 4.51
CA PRO A 20 -26.91 -6.09 3.06
C PRO A 20 -26.26 -4.89 2.37
N LYS A 21 -26.16 -4.99 1.03
CA LYS A 21 -26.06 -3.81 0.16
C LYS A 21 -27.39 -3.09 0.11
N LEU A 22 -27.36 -1.80 0.39
CA LEU A 22 -28.52 -0.93 0.27
C LEU A 22 -28.35 -0.01 -0.93
N LEU A 23 -29.41 0.10 -1.72
CA LEU A 23 -29.54 1.03 -2.82
C LEU A 23 -30.59 2.09 -2.52
N TYR A 24 -30.36 3.28 -3.04
CA TYR A 24 -31.39 4.29 -3.19
C TYR A 24 -32.40 3.87 -4.28
N PRO A 25 -33.61 4.48 -4.32
CA PRO A 25 -34.59 4.21 -5.38
C PRO A 25 -34.10 4.51 -6.80
N ASP A 26 -33.10 5.38 -6.96
CA ASP A 26 -32.45 5.68 -8.24
C ASP A 26 -31.39 4.64 -8.66
N GLY A 27 -31.21 3.58 -7.87
CA GLY A 27 -30.25 2.51 -8.14
C GLY A 27 -28.82 2.79 -7.69
N LYS A 28 -28.53 3.97 -7.12
CA LYS A 28 -27.20 4.27 -6.56
C LYS A 28 -27.01 3.59 -5.22
N ILE A 29 -25.75 3.35 -4.85
CA ILE A 29 -25.40 2.78 -3.55
C ILE A 29 -25.80 3.76 -2.44
N GLN A 30 -26.57 3.28 -1.48
CA GLN A 30 -26.86 3.95 -0.23
C GLN A 30 -25.90 3.50 0.87
N SER A 31 -25.66 2.20 0.98
CA SER A 31 -24.74 1.66 1.97
C SER A 31 -24.10 0.35 1.53
N ALA A 32 -22.77 0.32 1.67
CA ALA A 32 -21.96 -0.90 1.63
C ALA A 32 -21.35 -1.20 3.01
N GLY A 33 -22.08 -0.89 4.09
CA GLY A 33 -21.60 -0.85 5.46
C GLY A 33 -21.12 0.54 5.89
N SER A 34 -20.84 0.71 7.18
CA SER A 34 -20.60 2.01 7.80
C SER A 34 -19.22 2.14 8.45
N TYR A 35 -18.67 3.36 8.43
CA TYR A 35 -17.41 3.74 9.06
C TYR A 35 -17.52 5.11 9.76
N ARG A 36 -16.67 5.38 10.76
CA ARG A 36 -16.59 6.71 11.37
C ARG A 36 -16.06 7.72 10.35
N ASN A 37 -16.82 8.78 10.10
CA ASN A 37 -16.46 9.77 9.10
C ASN A 37 -15.17 10.52 9.51
N THR A 38 -14.27 10.74 8.55
CA THR A 38 -12.97 11.37 8.79
C THR A 38 -12.98 12.90 8.68
N GLU A 39 -14.07 13.48 8.17
CA GLU A 39 -14.25 14.92 7.95
C GLU A 39 -15.30 15.53 8.89
N ALA A 40 -16.30 14.74 9.27
CA ALA A 40 -17.29 15.07 10.28
C ALA A 40 -17.30 13.95 11.34
N THR A 41 -16.29 13.95 12.21
CA THR A 41 -15.96 12.83 13.12
C THR A 41 -17.02 12.51 14.15
N GLU A 42 -18.00 13.40 14.32
CA GLU A 42 -19.19 13.22 15.13
C GLU A 42 -20.28 12.36 14.45
N TRP A 43 -20.10 11.98 13.18
CA TRP A 43 -21.02 11.14 12.40
C TRP A 43 -20.37 9.89 11.83
N PHE A 44 -21.23 8.93 11.44
CA PHE A 44 -20.87 7.79 10.60
C PHE A 44 -21.32 8.05 9.17
N ASP A 45 -20.56 7.53 8.21
CA ASP A 45 -20.92 7.55 6.81
C ASP A 45 -20.91 6.13 6.24
N HIS A 46 -21.42 5.99 5.02
CA HIS A 46 -21.52 4.70 4.35
C HIS A 46 -20.47 4.55 3.26
N TYR A 47 -19.86 3.37 3.19
CA TYR A 47 -18.96 3.05 2.09
C TYR A 47 -19.66 3.17 0.73
N TYR A 48 -18.97 3.84 -0.19
CA TYR A 48 -19.36 3.98 -1.60
C TYR A 48 -20.73 4.63 -1.83
N ARG A 49 -21.24 5.40 -0.86
CA ARG A 49 -22.49 6.15 -1.00
C ARG A 49 -22.47 6.99 -2.28
N PHE A 50 -23.58 6.96 -3.03
CA PHE A 50 -23.80 7.63 -4.31
C PHE A 50 -23.04 7.07 -5.53
N ALA A 51 -22.19 6.06 -5.34
CA ALA A 51 -21.60 5.33 -6.46
C ALA A 51 -22.65 4.44 -7.16
N ASP A 52 -22.33 3.99 -8.38
CA ASP A 52 -23.21 3.09 -9.13
C ASP A 52 -23.30 1.72 -8.45
N ALA A 53 -24.46 1.04 -8.58
CA ALA A 53 -24.66 -0.27 -7.99
C ALA A 53 -23.64 -1.33 -8.47
N ASN A 54 -23.08 -1.20 -9.67
CA ASN A 54 -22.07 -2.11 -10.20
C ASN A 54 -20.62 -1.72 -9.81
N TYR A 55 -20.41 -0.71 -8.97
CA TYR A 55 -19.07 -0.32 -8.51
C TYR A 55 -18.37 -1.51 -7.85
N GLY A 56 -17.31 -2.01 -8.49
CA GLY A 56 -16.65 -3.28 -8.17
C GLY A 56 -16.34 -3.48 -6.69
N PRO A 57 -15.63 -2.54 -6.02
CA PRO A 57 -15.27 -2.66 -4.60
C PRO A 57 -16.47 -2.80 -3.66
N ALA A 58 -17.63 -2.25 -4.02
CA ALA A 58 -18.86 -2.38 -3.25
C ALA A 58 -19.51 -3.77 -3.37
N ASN A 59 -19.02 -4.62 -4.27
CA ASN A 59 -19.49 -5.99 -4.46
C ASN A 59 -18.56 -7.03 -3.82
N VAL A 60 -17.55 -6.58 -3.06
CA VAL A 60 -16.66 -7.45 -2.28
C VAL A 60 -17.18 -7.54 -0.83
N PRO A 61 -17.49 -8.75 -0.31
CA PRO A 61 -17.87 -8.92 1.10
C PRO A 61 -16.71 -8.53 2.03
N HIS A 62 -17.02 -7.80 3.11
CA HIS A 62 -15.99 -7.39 4.07
C HIS A 62 -16.58 -7.05 5.44
N TYR A 63 -15.77 -7.15 6.49
CA TYR A 63 -16.14 -6.67 7.81
C TYR A 63 -16.11 -5.13 7.88
N VAL A 64 -17.02 -4.58 8.68
CA VAL A 64 -17.23 -3.14 8.85
C VAL A 64 -17.45 -2.80 10.32
N GLN A 65 -17.21 -1.55 10.72
CA GLN A 65 -17.42 -1.14 12.11
C GLN A 65 -18.89 -1.26 12.51
N ALA A 66 -19.80 -0.89 11.60
CA ALA A 66 -21.23 -1.03 11.80
C ALA A 66 -21.95 -1.31 10.47
N ALA A 67 -23.13 -1.90 10.59
CA ALA A 67 -24.14 -1.93 9.55
C ALA A 67 -25.27 -0.96 9.93
N THR A 68 -26.07 -0.53 8.97
CA THR A 68 -27.23 0.32 9.23
C THR A 68 -28.47 -0.50 9.59
N GLY A 69 -29.26 0.01 10.54
CA GLY A 69 -30.49 -0.60 11.05
C GLY A 69 -31.63 -0.70 10.04
N ALA A 70 -31.48 -0.17 8.83
CA ALA A 70 -32.46 -0.33 7.75
C ALA A 70 -32.72 -1.82 7.42
N CYS A 71 -31.68 -2.66 7.50
CA CYS A 71 -31.82 -4.11 7.45
C CYS A 71 -30.60 -4.78 8.08
N MET A 72 -30.83 -5.64 9.08
CA MET A 72 -29.80 -6.45 9.70
C MET A 72 -30.29 -7.88 9.91
N TYR A 73 -29.41 -8.83 9.65
CA TYR A 73 -29.56 -10.19 10.17
C TYR A 73 -28.71 -10.32 11.43
N ILE A 74 -29.34 -10.67 12.56
CA ILE A 74 -28.66 -10.81 13.85
C ILE A 74 -28.76 -12.26 14.32
N LYS A 75 -27.62 -12.87 14.68
CA LYS A 75 -27.63 -14.21 15.26
C LYS A 75 -28.28 -14.19 16.64
N ARG A 76 -29.07 -15.22 16.94
CA ARG A 76 -29.71 -15.36 18.27
C ARG A 76 -28.69 -15.40 19.40
N GLU A 77 -27.55 -16.03 19.18
CA GLU A 77 -26.44 -16.09 20.13
C GLU A 77 -25.88 -14.70 20.46
N PHE A 78 -25.73 -13.85 19.44
CA PHE A 78 -25.31 -12.46 19.62
C PHE A 78 -26.25 -11.71 20.57
N ILE A 79 -27.57 -11.82 20.39
CA ILE A 79 -28.55 -11.17 21.26
C ILE A 79 -28.43 -11.67 22.71
N ARG A 80 -28.20 -12.98 22.90
CA ARG A 80 -28.04 -13.56 24.25
C ARG A 80 -26.80 -13.03 24.97
N ASN A 81 -25.70 -12.82 24.24
CA ASN A 81 -24.42 -12.45 24.81
C ASN A 81 -24.20 -10.92 24.91
N VAL A 82 -24.73 -10.16 23.95
CA VAL A 82 -24.54 -8.70 23.83
C VAL A 82 -25.75 -7.91 24.34
N GLY A 83 -26.93 -8.54 24.38
CA GLY A 83 -28.21 -7.90 24.67
C GLY A 83 -28.87 -7.30 23.42
N ILE A 84 -30.03 -6.68 23.61
CA ILE A 84 -30.78 -5.98 22.57
C ILE A 84 -30.26 -4.54 22.36
N LEU A 85 -30.92 -3.77 21.48
CA LEU A 85 -30.67 -2.33 21.30
C LEU A 85 -30.85 -1.57 22.63
N ASP A 86 -30.04 -0.54 22.85
CA ASP A 86 -30.06 0.30 24.06
C ASP A 86 -31.15 1.37 23.90
N ASP A 87 -32.18 1.32 24.74
CA ASP A 87 -33.40 2.13 24.66
C ASP A 87 -33.19 3.61 24.99
N LYS A 88 -31.99 3.97 25.47
CA LYS A 88 -31.55 5.36 25.62
C LYS A 88 -31.34 6.05 24.29
N PHE A 89 -31.01 5.30 23.23
CA PHE A 89 -31.00 5.85 21.88
C PHE A 89 -32.44 5.96 21.38
N GLN A 90 -32.95 7.18 21.40
CA GLN A 90 -34.30 7.45 20.91
C GLN A 90 -34.33 7.69 19.41
N PHE A 91 -33.21 8.10 18.82
CA PHE A 91 -33.07 8.34 17.39
C PHE A 91 -31.60 8.44 16.96
N ALA A 92 -31.17 7.59 16.03
CA ALA A 92 -29.82 7.47 15.50
C ALA A 92 -28.79 6.89 16.49
N PHE A 93 -27.76 6.26 15.92
CA PHE A 93 -26.63 5.59 16.59
C PHE A 93 -26.98 4.30 17.36
N GLU A 94 -28.24 3.91 17.48
CA GLU A 94 -28.63 2.66 18.17
C GLU A 94 -28.04 1.41 17.49
N ASP A 95 -27.98 1.43 16.16
CA ASP A 95 -27.45 0.36 15.32
C ASP A 95 -25.92 0.29 15.38
N VAL A 96 -25.27 1.45 15.30
CA VAL A 96 -23.83 1.60 15.46
C VAL A 96 -23.38 1.15 16.84
N ASP A 97 -24.05 1.60 17.91
CA ASP A 97 -23.78 1.16 19.28
C ASP A 97 -23.83 -0.36 19.41
N TRP A 98 -24.85 -0.98 18.82
CA TRP A 98 -25.04 -2.43 18.92
C TRP A 98 -23.91 -3.20 18.22
N CYS A 99 -23.49 -2.73 17.04
CA CYS A 99 -22.33 -3.27 16.35
C CYS A 99 -21.04 -3.12 17.18
N LEU A 100 -20.80 -1.96 17.81
CA LEU A 100 -19.61 -1.72 18.63
C LEU A 100 -19.60 -2.55 19.93
N ARG A 101 -20.76 -2.73 20.58
CA ARG A 101 -20.89 -3.70 21.69
C ARG A 101 -20.58 -5.12 21.23
N GLY A 102 -20.98 -5.46 20.01
CA GLY A 102 -20.60 -6.70 19.34
C GLY A 102 -19.09 -6.88 19.27
N TRP A 103 -18.39 -5.87 18.73
CA TRP A 103 -16.92 -5.86 18.66
C TRP A 103 -16.28 -6.06 20.03
N GLU A 104 -16.76 -5.38 21.08
CA GLU A 104 -16.23 -5.56 22.44
C GLU A 104 -16.48 -6.95 23.02
N ALA A 105 -17.59 -7.59 22.64
CA ALA A 105 -17.90 -8.98 22.99
C ALA A 105 -17.19 -10.02 22.11
N GLY A 106 -16.37 -9.61 21.15
CA GLY A 106 -15.65 -10.50 20.24
C GLY A 106 -16.44 -10.94 19.00
N TYR A 107 -17.60 -10.32 18.73
CA TYR A 107 -18.35 -10.53 17.50
C TYR A 107 -17.97 -9.52 16.42
N ARG A 108 -18.09 -9.93 15.16
CA ARG A 108 -17.84 -9.09 13.98
C ARG A 108 -19.15 -8.67 13.32
N THR A 109 -19.11 -7.50 12.68
CA THR A 109 -20.19 -7.02 11.80
C THR A 109 -19.75 -7.17 10.34
N LEU A 110 -20.51 -7.93 9.57
CA LEU A 110 -20.23 -8.25 8.17
C LEU A 110 -21.13 -7.43 7.23
N TYR A 111 -20.54 -6.82 6.23
CA TYR A 111 -21.24 -6.36 5.04
C TYR A 111 -21.24 -7.48 3.98
N PHE A 112 -22.42 -7.87 3.49
CA PHE A 112 -22.59 -8.98 2.55
C PHE A 112 -23.39 -8.58 1.29
N PRO A 113 -22.72 -8.25 0.17
CA PRO A 113 -23.35 -7.67 -1.02
C PRO A 113 -24.27 -8.62 -1.80
N SER A 114 -24.15 -9.95 -1.59
CA SER A 114 -25.03 -10.92 -2.24
C SER A 114 -26.51 -10.77 -1.84
N ALA A 115 -26.79 -10.05 -0.74
CA ALA A 115 -28.12 -9.54 -0.43
C ALA A 115 -28.16 -8.05 -0.77
N THR A 116 -29.00 -7.66 -1.73
CA THR A 116 -29.20 -6.25 -2.12
C THR A 116 -30.67 -5.86 -1.91
N LEU A 117 -30.90 -4.73 -1.25
CA LEU A 117 -32.24 -4.17 -1.02
C LEU A 117 -32.29 -2.70 -1.45
N THR A 118 -33.46 -2.24 -1.89
CA THR A 118 -33.74 -0.82 -2.10
C THR A 118 -34.37 -0.24 -0.84
N HIS A 119 -33.80 0.84 -0.31
CA HIS A 119 -34.30 1.52 0.89
C HIS A 119 -34.67 2.97 0.58
N VAL A 120 -35.94 3.31 0.78
CA VAL A 120 -36.47 4.68 0.62
C VAL A 120 -36.14 5.50 1.87
N GLU A 121 -34.89 5.94 1.96
CA GLU A 121 -34.35 6.65 3.13
C GLU A 121 -35.18 7.90 3.48
N SER A 122 -35.40 8.11 4.77
CA SER A 122 -36.06 9.30 5.32
C SER A 122 -37.49 9.57 4.81
N ALA A 123 -38.15 8.59 4.18
CA ALA A 123 -39.53 8.72 3.69
C ALA A 123 -40.54 9.11 4.79
N THR A 124 -40.25 8.72 6.04
CA THR A 124 -41.06 9.01 7.23
C THR A 124 -40.57 10.23 8.02
N ARG A 125 -39.48 10.90 7.60
CA ARG A 125 -38.92 12.05 8.30
C ARG A 125 -39.63 13.35 7.89
N PRO A 126 -39.93 14.26 8.83
CA PRO A 126 -40.31 15.64 8.51
C PRO A 126 -39.17 16.32 7.74
N LYS A 127 -39.49 17.13 6.72
CA LYS A 127 -38.49 17.80 5.85
C LYS A 127 -37.65 18.91 6.54
N ASN A 128 -37.74 19.05 7.86
CA ASN A 128 -37.03 20.10 8.60
C ASN A 128 -35.56 19.70 8.81
N LYS A 129 -34.64 20.63 8.52
CA LYS A 129 -33.19 20.36 8.47
C LYS A 129 -32.47 20.42 9.83
N THR A 130 -33.17 20.78 10.91
CA THR A 130 -32.61 20.84 12.26
C THR A 130 -32.73 19.49 12.95
N LEU A 131 -31.64 19.02 13.56
CA LEU A 131 -31.64 17.80 14.38
C LEU A 131 -32.73 17.91 15.44
N ALA A 132 -33.56 16.87 15.56
CA ALA A 132 -34.55 16.81 16.62
C ALA A 132 -33.81 16.74 17.98
N PRO A 133 -34.37 17.29 19.08
CA PRO A 133 -33.75 17.20 20.41
C PRO A 133 -33.34 15.77 20.82
N LYS A 134 -34.15 14.78 20.41
CA LYS A 134 -33.90 13.35 20.64
C LYS A 134 -32.66 12.81 19.91
N GLU A 135 -32.43 13.27 18.68
CA GLU A 135 -31.25 12.91 17.87
C GLU A 135 -29.99 13.50 18.50
N LYS A 136 -30.06 14.76 18.93
CA LYS A 136 -28.94 15.42 19.63
C LYS A 136 -28.57 14.69 20.92
N GLN A 137 -29.55 14.30 21.73
CA GLN A 137 -29.32 13.54 22.95
C GLN A 137 -28.67 12.18 22.67
N SER A 138 -29.09 11.51 21.60
CA SER A 138 -28.54 10.21 21.19
C SER A 138 -27.09 10.33 20.72
N VAL A 139 -26.76 11.38 19.96
CA VAL A 139 -25.38 11.73 19.56
C VAL A 139 -24.50 12.00 20.79
N GLU A 140 -24.95 12.84 21.72
CA GLU A 140 -24.22 13.16 22.95
C GLU A 140 -23.97 11.91 23.80
N TYR A 141 -25.01 11.07 23.96
CA TYR A 141 -24.89 9.81 24.69
C TYR A 141 -23.92 8.84 24.00
N PHE A 142 -23.96 8.73 22.67
CA PHE A 142 -23.04 7.88 21.91
C PHE A 142 -21.59 8.28 22.17
N TRP A 143 -21.26 9.57 22.04
CA TRP A 143 -19.87 10.03 22.19
C TRP A 143 -19.40 10.01 23.65
N GLN A 144 -20.29 10.17 24.62
CA GLN A 144 -19.96 9.91 26.03
C GLN A 144 -19.57 8.45 26.25
N LYS A 145 -20.23 7.51 25.56
CA LYS A 145 -20.00 6.07 25.69
C LYS A 145 -18.78 5.58 24.89
N TRP A 146 -18.60 6.08 23.66
CA TRP A 146 -17.67 5.53 22.67
C TRP A 146 -16.53 6.47 22.24
N GLY A 147 -16.51 7.74 22.65
CA GLY A 147 -15.47 8.69 22.22
C GLY A 147 -14.05 8.17 22.51
N ASP A 148 -13.81 7.76 23.76
CA ASP A 148 -12.53 7.18 24.17
C ASP A 148 -12.17 5.90 23.41
N TRP A 149 -13.16 5.09 23.02
CA TRP A 149 -12.93 3.86 22.26
C TRP A 149 -12.28 4.13 20.89
N PHE A 150 -12.65 5.25 20.25
CA PHE A 150 -12.04 5.65 18.98
C PHE A 150 -10.76 6.48 19.15
N ASP A 151 -10.76 7.39 20.12
CA ASP A 151 -9.80 8.48 20.24
C ASP A 151 -8.66 8.21 21.23
N LYS A 152 -8.72 7.14 22.04
CA LYS A 152 -7.62 6.73 22.92
C LYS A 152 -7.09 5.36 22.48
N ARG A 153 -6.10 5.37 21.59
CA ARG A 153 -5.48 4.13 21.08
C ARG A 153 -4.08 3.95 21.65
N ASN A 154 -3.92 3.08 22.65
CA ASN A 154 -2.58 2.78 23.17
C ASN A 154 -1.73 2.03 22.12
N VAL A 155 -0.54 2.55 21.88
CA VAL A 155 0.51 1.94 21.04
C VAL A 155 1.87 1.93 21.74
N LYS A 156 1.88 2.18 23.05
CA LYS A 156 3.09 2.26 23.87
C LYS A 156 3.33 0.94 24.60
N THR A 157 4.59 0.53 24.68
CA THR A 157 5.05 -0.54 25.57
C THR A 157 5.04 -0.09 27.03
N HIS A 158 5.23 -1.04 27.96
CA HIS A 158 5.30 -0.77 29.39
C HIS A 158 6.40 0.24 29.79
N ASP A 159 7.50 0.31 29.01
CA ASP A 159 8.58 1.28 29.17
C ASP A 159 8.35 2.60 28.39
N GLY A 160 7.14 2.82 27.88
CA GLY A 160 6.71 4.09 27.25
C GLY A 160 7.16 4.29 25.80
N LYS A 161 7.79 3.29 25.17
CA LYS A 161 8.23 3.37 23.77
C LYS A 161 7.09 3.06 22.81
N THR A 162 7.08 3.68 21.64
CA THR A 162 6.09 3.36 20.59
C THR A 162 6.42 1.99 19.99
N LYS A 163 5.42 1.11 19.94
CA LYS A 163 5.50 -0.20 19.29
C LYS A 163 4.96 -0.14 17.86
N ILE A 164 5.73 -0.67 16.90
CA ILE A 164 5.35 -0.78 15.49
C ILE A 164 5.49 -2.25 15.07
N ILE A 165 4.46 -2.79 14.44
CA ILE A 165 4.47 -4.15 13.88
C ILE A 165 4.19 -4.04 12.38
N PHE A 166 5.19 -4.34 11.56
CA PHE A 166 5.03 -4.45 10.12
C PHE A 166 4.50 -5.85 9.77
N VAL A 167 3.51 -5.92 8.88
CA VAL A 167 2.90 -7.17 8.44
C VAL A 167 3.14 -7.35 6.95
N LEU A 168 3.87 -8.40 6.60
CA LEU A 168 4.25 -8.78 5.24
C LEU A 168 3.46 -10.01 4.78
N GLN A 169 3.10 -10.06 3.50
CA GLN A 169 2.56 -11.29 2.91
C GLN A 169 3.58 -12.43 2.91
N THR A 170 4.86 -12.11 2.78
CA THR A 170 5.96 -13.09 2.79
C THR A 170 7.24 -12.43 3.27
N MET A 171 8.18 -13.24 3.73
CA MET A 171 9.51 -12.80 4.16
C MET A 171 10.56 -12.86 3.04
N GLY A 172 10.19 -13.28 1.82
CA GLY A 172 11.13 -13.46 0.71
C GLY A 172 11.81 -12.17 0.23
N LEU A 173 12.78 -12.33 -0.68
CA LEU A 173 13.51 -11.21 -1.27
C LEU A 173 12.64 -10.44 -2.28
N SER A 174 12.36 -9.17 -1.99
CA SER A 174 11.78 -8.22 -2.95
C SER A 174 12.14 -6.78 -2.57
N GLY A 175 12.01 -5.84 -3.51
CA GLY A 175 12.29 -4.42 -3.26
C GLY A 175 11.38 -3.82 -2.18
N GLY A 176 10.08 -4.12 -2.21
CA GLY A 176 9.15 -3.59 -1.21
C GLY A 176 9.37 -4.17 0.19
N ILE A 177 9.75 -5.45 0.28
CA ILE A 177 10.11 -6.08 1.55
C ILE A 177 11.42 -5.49 2.10
N LYS A 178 12.42 -5.26 1.24
CA LYS A 178 13.68 -4.59 1.62
C LYS A 178 13.39 -3.26 2.32
N ILE A 179 12.54 -2.41 1.73
CA ILE A 179 12.21 -1.10 2.31
C ILE A 179 11.54 -1.23 3.70
N VAL A 180 10.71 -2.25 3.92
CA VAL A 180 10.10 -2.51 5.24
C VAL A 180 11.18 -2.86 6.28
N PHE A 181 12.16 -3.71 5.94
CA PHE A 181 13.27 -4.01 6.84
C PHE A 181 14.16 -2.79 7.10
N GLU A 182 14.42 -1.96 6.07
CA GLU A 182 15.21 -0.73 6.23
C GLU A 182 14.52 0.29 7.15
N HIS A 183 13.18 0.40 7.05
CA HIS A 183 12.36 1.17 8.01
C HIS A 183 12.47 0.56 9.41
N ALA A 184 12.34 -0.76 9.53
CA ALA A 184 12.34 -1.43 10.83
C ALA A 184 13.65 -1.22 11.60
N GLU A 185 14.79 -1.46 10.96
CA GLU A 185 16.12 -1.26 11.55
C GLU A 185 16.35 0.17 12.01
N ARG A 186 16.00 1.14 11.15
CA ARG A 186 16.27 2.55 11.45
C ARG A 186 15.30 3.13 12.47
N LEU A 187 14.06 2.66 12.51
CA LEU A 187 13.12 3.02 13.58
C LEU A 187 13.55 2.39 14.90
N ALA A 188 14.01 1.13 14.91
CA ALA A 188 14.55 0.49 16.10
C ALA A 188 15.76 1.28 16.66
N ALA A 189 16.68 1.71 15.78
CA ALA A 189 17.81 2.56 16.13
C ALA A 189 17.39 3.94 16.70
N ARG A 190 16.16 4.39 16.43
CA ARG A 190 15.56 5.62 16.98
C ARG A 190 14.71 5.40 18.22
N GLY A 191 14.80 4.22 18.84
CA GLY A 191 14.16 3.89 20.11
C GLY A 191 12.71 3.42 20.01
N PHE A 192 12.23 3.08 18.80
CA PHE A 192 10.96 2.39 18.64
C PHE A 192 11.13 0.90 18.96
N VAL A 193 10.06 0.27 19.45
CA VAL A 193 10.01 -1.20 19.55
C VAL A 193 9.43 -1.72 18.25
N VAL A 194 10.26 -2.35 17.41
CA VAL A 194 9.83 -2.78 16.08
C VAL A 194 9.79 -4.29 15.97
N GLU A 195 8.71 -4.80 15.39
CA GLU A 195 8.58 -6.18 14.97
C GLU A 195 8.20 -6.27 13.48
N VAL A 196 8.66 -7.31 12.80
CA VAL A 196 8.28 -7.65 11.42
C VAL A 196 7.65 -9.04 11.41
N TRP A 197 6.38 -9.09 11.04
CA TRP A 197 5.54 -10.28 11.03
C TRP A 197 5.18 -10.64 9.60
N GLY A 198 5.04 -11.92 9.30
CA GLY A 198 4.65 -12.33 7.96
C GLY A 198 4.46 -13.83 7.81
N MET A 199 4.17 -14.27 6.59
CA MET A 199 3.90 -15.69 6.32
C MET A 199 5.18 -16.51 6.18
N ASP A 200 5.14 -17.73 6.72
CA ASP A 200 6.21 -18.73 6.63
C ASP A 200 6.20 -19.45 5.28
N LEU A 201 6.48 -18.70 4.20
CA LEU A 201 6.42 -19.22 2.82
C LEU A 201 7.79 -19.46 2.19
N HIS A 202 8.78 -18.61 2.50
CA HIS A 202 10.06 -18.55 1.76
C HIS A 202 11.30 -18.46 2.69
N GLY A 203 11.14 -18.76 3.98
CA GLY A 203 12.17 -18.48 4.98
C GLY A 203 12.43 -16.97 5.16
N VAL A 204 13.36 -16.61 6.04
CA VAL A 204 13.73 -15.22 6.35
C VAL A 204 15.18 -15.00 5.89
N PRO A 205 15.42 -14.48 4.67
CA PRO A 205 16.76 -14.26 4.12
C PRO A 205 17.36 -12.91 4.55
N TRP A 206 16.78 -12.24 5.54
CA TRP A 206 17.19 -10.91 5.99
C TRP A 206 18.00 -11.01 7.26
N ASP A 207 19.20 -10.44 7.22
CA ASP A 207 20.02 -10.23 8.41
C ASP A 207 19.54 -8.94 9.09
N VAL A 208 19.03 -9.07 10.32
CA VAL A 208 18.47 -7.97 11.11
C VAL A 208 19.18 -7.89 12.45
N SER A 209 19.31 -6.68 12.99
CA SER A 209 19.87 -6.49 14.32
C SER A 209 18.93 -7.06 15.39
N ASP A 210 19.48 -7.29 16.59
CA ASP A 210 18.70 -7.67 17.77
C ASP A 210 17.61 -6.63 18.15
N GLY A 211 17.67 -5.42 17.56
CA GLY A 211 16.67 -4.37 17.72
C GLY A 211 15.33 -4.64 17.02
N VAL A 212 15.28 -5.57 16.05
CA VAL A 212 14.08 -5.91 15.29
C VAL A 212 13.67 -7.36 15.56
N LYS A 213 12.45 -7.58 16.06
CA LYS A 213 11.94 -8.94 16.28
C LYS A 213 11.18 -9.46 15.07
N ILE A 214 11.54 -10.64 14.59
CA ILE A 214 10.83 -11.30 13.47
C ILE A 214 9.91 -12.39 13.99
N ARG A 215 8.68 -12.47 13.43
CA ARG A 215 7.74 -13.57 13.69
C ARG A 215 7.12 -14.06 12.41
N THR A 216 6.99 -15.38 12.27
CA THR A 216 6.32 -15.98 11.11
C THR A 216 5.09 -16.78 11.52
N PHE A 217 4.12 -16.88 10.61
CA PHE A 217 2.85 -17.54 10.83
C PHE A 217 2.51 -18.47 9.66
N LYS A 218 1.66 -19.48 9.91
CA LYS A 218 1.25 -20.46 8.89
C LYS A 218 0.10 -19.99 8.00
N ASN A 219 -0.81 -19.19 8.55
CA ASN A 219 -1.91 -18.54 7.83
C ASN A 219 -2.28 -17.19 8.47
N TYR A 220 -3.12 -16.42 7.78
CA TYR A 220 -3.60 -15.12 8.27
C TYR A 220 -4.46 -15.24 9.52
N ASP A 221 -5.15 -16.36 9.75
CA ASP A 221 -5.95 -16.54 10.98
C ASP A 221 -5.06 -16.53 12.23
N ARG A 222 -3.95 -17.29 12.21
CA ARG A 222 -2.99 -17.32 13.32
C ARG A 222 -2.27 -15.98 13.48
N LEU A 223 -1.94 -15.32 12.38
CA LEU A 223 -1.33 -14.00 12.40
C LEU A 223 -2.29 -12.98 13.03
N GLY A 224 -3.54 -12.96 12.57
CA GLY A 224 -4.60 -12.07 13.05
C GLY A 224 -4.88 -12.29 14.53
N ALA A 225 -5.04 -13.53 14.98
CA ALA A 225 -5.25 -13.87 16.39
C ALA A 225 -4.08 -13.43 17.29
N ALA A 226 -2.84 -13.50 16.80
CA ALA A 226 -1.67 -13.01 17.53
C ALA A 226 -1.56 -11.47 17.52
N LEU A 227 -2.03 -10.83 16.45
CA LEU A 227 -1.93 -9.40 16.21
C LEU A 227 -3.02 -8.61 16.95
N GLU A 228 -4.22 -9.17 17.03
CA GLU A 228 -5.40 -8.57 17.68
C GLU A 228 -5.10 -8.01 19.09
N PRO A 229 -4.51 -8.77 20.03
CA PRO A 229 -4.25 -8.25 21.37
C PRO A 229 -3.14 -7.20 21.46
N GLN A 230 -2.38 -6.95 20.39
CA GLN A 230 -1.24 -6.04 20.42
C GLN A 230 -1.69 -4.56 20.46
N GLU A 231 -1.18 -3.82 21.43
CA GLU A 231 -1.26 -2.36 21.50
C GLU A 231 -0.07 -1.76 20.74
N ALA A 232 -0.24 -1.64 19.42
CA ALA A 232 0.82 -1.21 18.51
C ALA A 232 0.25 -0.45 17.32
N ILE A 233 1.12 0.29 16.63
CA ILE A 233 0.87 0.68 15.25
C ILE A 233 1.06 -0.57 14.40
N LYS A 234 -0.01 -1.03 13.76
CA LYS A 234 -0.05 -2.26 12.95
C LYS A 234 -0.03 -1.87 11.48
N VAL A 235 1.03 -2.24 10.76
CA VAL A 235 1.33 -1.71 9.42
C VAL A 235 1.10 -2.79 8.37
N ALA A 236 0.08 -2.62 7.52
CA ALA A 236 -0.09 -3.40 6.30
C ALA A 236 0.91 -2.92 5.23
N THR A 237 1.41 -3.85 4.42
CA THR A 237 2.47 -3.57 3.40
C THR A 237 2.17 -4.15 2.02
N TRP A 238 1.18 -5.03 1.94
CA TRP A 238 0.60 -5.63 0.73
C TRP A 238 -0.93 -5.67 0.89
N TRP A 239 -1.69 -5.63 -0.19
CA TRP A 239 -3.16 -5.48 -0.14
C TRP A 239 -3.83 -6.59 0.66
N GLU A 240 -3.35 -7.83 0.55
CA GLU A 240 -3.90 -8.95 1.33
C GLU A 240 -3.59 -8.84 2.84
N THR A 241 -2.57 -8.07 3.23
CA THR A 241 -2.28 -7.80 4.65
C THR A 241 -3.15 -6.70 5.24
N ALA A 242 -3.78 -5.86 4.40
CA ALA A 242 -4.62 -4.76 4.87
C ALA A 242 -5.82 -5.26 5.66
N PHE A 243 -6.51 -6.29 5.17
CA PHE A 243 -7.67 -6.84 5.87
C PHE A 243 -7.35 -7.39 7.28
N PRO A 244 -6.39 -8.32 7.47
CA PRO A 244 -6.06 -8.82 8.81
C PRO A 244 -5.48 -7.74 9.73
N VAL A 245 -4.74 -6.76 9.20
CA VAL A 245 -4.24 -5.62 10.00
C VAL A 245 -5.40 -4.77 10.49
N TRP A 246 -6.30 -4.34 9.60
CA TRP A 246 -7.47 -3.55 9.99
C TRP A 246 -8.33 -4.30 11.02
N LEU A 247 -8.58 -5.59 10.76
CA LEU A 247 -9.41 -6.43 11.62
C LEU A 247 -8.82 -6.55 13.03
N ALA A 248 -7.52 -6.80 13.13
CA ALA A 248 -6.79 -6.82 14.39
C ALA A 248 -6.74 -5.45 15.08
N SER A 249 -6.96 -4.36 14.34
CA SER A 249 -6.89 -2.98 14.82
C SER A 249 -8.23 -2.38 15.26
N VAL A 250 -9.37 -3.04 15.00
CA VAL A 250 -10.69 -2.48 15.31
C VAL A 250 -10.80 -2.09 16.79
N ARG A 251 -10.31 -2.95 17.69
CA ARG A 251 -10.38 -2.75 19.14
C ARG A 251 -9.12 -2.17 19.77
N LYS A 252 -7.93 -2.54 19.26
CA LYS A 252 -6.64 -2.21 19.88
C LYS A 252 -5.60 -1.82 18.85
N GLY A 253 -4.81 -0.80 19.21
CA GLY A 253 -3.77 -0.26 18.34
C GLY A 253 -4.33 0.59 17.20
N ILE A 254 -3.45 0.96 16.27
CA ILE A 254 -3.78 1.87 15.16
C ILE A 254 -3.39 1.20 13.84
N PRO A 255 -4.32 1.08 12.88
CA PRO A 255 -4.02 0.51 11.57
C PRO A 255 -3.32 1.56 10.68
N VAL A 256 -2.16 1.20 10.15
CA VAL A 256 -1.44 1.93 9.10
C VAL A 256 -1.39 1.08 7.85
N TYR A 257 -1.52 1.70 6.68
CA TYR A 257 -1.22 1.03 5.41
C TYR A 257 -0.06 1.76 4.73
N PHE A 258 1.06 1.05 4.60
CA PHE A 258 2.20 1.48 3.80
C PHE A 258 2.04 0.99 2.35
N ILE A 259 1.48 1.84 1.51
CA ILE A 259 1.12 1.57 0.12
C ILE A 259 2.31 1.93 -0.76
N GLN A 260 3.13 0.93 -1.10
CA GLN A 260 4.34 1.16 -1.90
C GLN A 260 4.07 1.30 -3.39
N GLU A 261 2.95 0.76 -3.86
CA GLU A 261 2.49 0.81 -5.23
C GLU A 261 0.96 0.78 -5.27
N PHE A 262 0.35 1.29 -6.33
CA PHE A 262 -1.08 1.09 -6.53
C PHE A 262 -1.31 -0.32 -7.06
N GLU A 263 -1.71 -1.24 -6.18
CA GLU A 263 -1.51 -2.69 -6.37
C GLU A 263 -2.42 -3.30 -7.46
N THR A 264 -3.38 -2.54 -7.98
CA THR A 264 -4.18 -2.91 -9.15
C THR A 264 -3.34 -3.11 -10.41
N TRP A 265 -2.15 -2.48 -10.48
CA TRP A 265 -1.17 -2.68 -11.56
C TRP A 265 -0.63 -4.11 -11.65
N PHE A 266 -0.81 -4.95 -10.62
CA PHE A 266 -0.46 -6.38 -10.68
C PHE A 266 -1.52 -7.22 -11.39
N TYR A 267 -2.71 -6.66 -11.64
CA TYR A 267 -3.89 -7.34 -12.16
C TYR A 267 -4.49 -6.61 -13.37
N PRO A 268 -3.73 -6.29 -14.42
CA PRO A 268 -4.18 -5.37 -15.49
C PRO A 268 -5.44 -5.83 -16.23
N ASN A 269 -5.75 -7.13 -16.24
CA ASN A 269 -6.88 -7.71 -16.95
C ASN A 269 -7.85 -8.49 -16.02
N ASP A 270 -7.75 -8.30 -14.70
CA ASP A 270 -8.61 -8.99 -13.74
C ASP A 270 -9.36 -7.95 -12.89
N VAL A 271 -10.55 -7.59 -13.38
CA VAL A 271 -11.41 -6.58 -12.75
C VAL A 271 -11.89 -7.00 -11.35
N VAL A 272 -11.96 -8.31 -11.07
CA VAL A 272 -12.38 -8.83 -9.76
C VAL A 272 -11.24 -8.68 -8.75
N ALA A 273 -10.02 -9.03 -9.16
CA ALA A 273 -8.83 -8.79 -8.34
C ALA A 273 -8.62 -7.29 -8.10
N GLN A 274 -8.78 -6.44 -9.13
CA GLN A 274 -8.70 -4.99 -8.98
C GLN A 274 -9.75 -4.45 -7.99
N ALA A 275 -11.00 -4.90 -8.09
CA ALA A 275 -12.04 -4.53 -7.15
C ALA A 275 -11.70 -4.95 -5.71
N SER A 276 -11.10 -6.14 -5.55
CA SER A 276 -10.67 -6.66 -4.24
C SER A 276 -9.54 -5.83 -3.64
N VAL A 277 -8.51 -5.49 -4.44
CA VAL A 277 -7.44 -4.58 -4.04
C VAL A 277 -8.01 -3.23 -3.60
N VAL A 278 -8.88 -2.63 -4.42
CA VAL A 278 -9.43 -1.29 -4.10
C VAL A 278 -10.29 -1.33 -2.83
N SER A 279 -10.98 -2.44 -2.55
CA SER A 279 -11.76 -2.62 -1.31
C SER A 279 -10.89 -2.63 -0.04
N CYS A 280 -9.57 -2.87 -0.17
CA CYS A 280 -8.62 -2.82 0.93
C CYS A 280 -8.14 -1.41 1.28
N TYR A 281 -8.37 -0.41 0.42
CA TYR A 281 -8.05 0.98 0.69
C TYR A 281 -9.14 1.62 1.56
N ARG A 282 -9.03 1.44 2.88
CA ARG A 282 -10.06 1.85 3.86
C ARG A 282 -9.79 3.23 4.46
N LYS A 283 -10.86 3.92 4.88
CA LYS A 283 -10.82 5.25 5.51
C LYS A 283 -10.22 5.23 6.92
N GLU A 284 -10.29 4.08 7.59
CA GLU A 284 -9.81 3.90 8.96
C GLU A 284 -8.29 3.77 9.05
N PHE A 285 -7.61 3.51 7.92
CA PHE A 285 -6.16 3.47 7.87
C PHE A 285 -5.54 4.87 7.94
N LYS A 286 -4.43 4.98 8.66
CA LYS A 286 -3.45 6.05 8.43
C LYS A 286 -2.53 5.61 7.30
N ASN A 287 -2.66 6.23 6.13
CA ASN A 287 -1.92 5.78 4.94
C ASN A 287 -0.57 6.51 4.79
N MET A 288 0.44 5.77 4.37
CA MET A 288 1.73 6.27 3.92
C MET A 288 2.02 5.67 2.53
N THR A 289 2.61 6.45 1.62
CA THR A 289 2.96 5.98 0.27
C THR A 289 4.32 6.51 -0.17
N THR A 290 4.90 5.92 -1.22
CA THR A 290 6.29 6.15 -1.66
C THR A 290 6.46 7.23 -2.72
N SER A 291 5.38 7.70 -3.36
CA SER A 291 5.48 8.73 -4.42
C SER A 291 4.28 9.66 -4.50
N GLN A 292 4.46 10.79 -5.18
CA GLN A 292 3.38 11.76 -5.44
C GLN A 292 2.30 11.19 -6.35
N TYR A 293 2.66 10.31 -7.30
CA TYR A 293 1.66 9.63 -8.14
C TYR A 293 0.72 8.76 -7.29
N ASN A 294 1.29 7.88 -6.46
CA ASN A 294 0.47 7.02 -5.60
C ASN A 294 -0.40 7.85 -4.64
N LEU A 295 0.12 8.98 -4.15
CA LEU A 295 -0.67 9.93 -3.35
C LEU A 295 -1.88 10.47 -4.15
N GLY A 296 -1.69 10.80 -5.42
CA GLY A 296 -2.77 11.20 -6.33
C GLY A 296 -3.85 10.13 -6.47
N GLU A 297 -3.46 8.87 -6.72
CA GLU A 297 -4.40 7.74 -6.85
C GLU A 297 -5.18 7.50 -5.55
N ILE A 298 -4.50 7.55 -4.40
CA ILE A 298 -5.12 7.39 -3.08
C ILE A 298 -6.11 8.53 -2.81
N ASN A 299 -5.75 9.77 -3.16
CA ASN A 299 -6.63 10.93 -3.03
C ASN A 299 -7.85 10.83 -3.95
N ALA A 300 -7.72 10.25 -5.14
CA ALA A 300 -8.85 10.01 -6.06
C ALA A 300 -9.89 9.03 -5.48
N LEU A 301 -9.47 8.14 -4.57
CA LEU A 301 -10.36 7.30 -3.76
C LEU A 301 -10.97 8.05 -2.55
N GLY A 302 -10.69 9.35 -2.42
CA GLY A 302 -11.09 10.19 -1.30
C GLY A 302 -10.33 9.90 -0.01
N LEU A 303 -9.20 9.19 -0.06
CA LEU A 303 -8.39 8.86 1.11
C LEU A 303 -7.27 9.87 1.28
N LYS A 304 -6.72 9.95 2.49
CA LYS A 304 -5.54 10.78 2.79
C LYS A 304 -4.33 9.88 3.00
N ALA A 305 -3.17 10.28 2.49
CA ALA A 305 -1.90 9.62 2.73
C ALA A 305 -0.76 10.63 2.93
N THR A 306 0.32 10.18 3.59
CA THR A 306 1.59 10.91 3.64
C THR A 306 2.56 10.32 2.62
N ALA A 307 3.06 11.13 1.70
CA ALA A 307 4.11 10.69 0.77
C ALA A 307 5.49 10.75 1.44
N VAL A 308 6.12 9.59 1.57
CA VAL A 308 7.48 9.39 2.08
C VAL A 308 8.26 8.55 1.06
N PRO A 309 9.14 9.17 0.26
CA PRO A 309 9.95 8.46 -0.72
C PRO A 309 10.80 7.33 -0.13
N CYS A 310 11.19 6.36 -0.95
CA CYS A 310 12.12 5.32 -0.51
C CYS A 310 13.52 5.90 -0.30
N GLY A 311 14.19 5.47 0.77
CA GLY A 311 15.61 5.72 0.96
C GLY A 311 16.46 4.73 0.16
N TYR A 312 17.64 5.18 -0.30
CA TYR A 312 18.66 4.28 -0.84
C TYR A 312 19.90 4.23 0.07
N ASP A 313 20.66 3.14 -0.05
CA ASP A 313 21.90 2.92 0.68
C ASP A 313 23.08 3.60 -0.02
N ASP A 314 23.49 4.75 0.50
CA ASP A 314 24.61 5.55 -0.02
C ASP A 314 25.99 5.03 0.38
N VAL A 315 26.06 4.05 1.30
CA VAL A 315 27.30 3.34 1.61
C VAL A 315 27.65 2.39 0.47
N THR A 316 26.65 1.66 -0.05
CA THR A 316 26.83 0.70 -1.14
C THR A 316 26.80 1.37 -2.51
N TYR A 317 25.76 2.16 -2.80
CA TYR A 317 25.56 2.75 -4.12
C TYR A 317 26.22 4.13 -4.22
N LYS A 318 27.41 4.14 -4.81
CA LYS A 318 28.25 5.33 -4.94
C LYS A 318 29.22 5.20 -6.10
N VAL A 319 29.74 6.35 -6.54
CA VAL A 319 30.83 6.40 -7.52
C VAL A 319 32.06 5.67 -6.97
N LEU A 320 32.64 4.77 -7.77
CA LEU A 320 33.84 4.02 -7.47
C LEU A 320 35.03 4.59 -8.28
N PRO A 321 35.95 5.35 -7.66
CA PRO A 321 37.01 6.07 -8.40
C PRO A 321 37.96 5.19 -9.22
N LYS A 322 38.06 3.90 -8.87
CA LYS A 322 38.95 2.93 -9.52
C LYS A 322 38.25 2.07 -10.58
N VAL A 323 36.96 2.29 -10.83
CA VAL A 323 36.19 1.54 -11.81
C VAL A 323 36.01 2.40 -13.05
N GLU A 324 36.61 1.96 -14.15
CA GLU A 324 36.43 2.62 -15.44
C GLU A 324 35.10 2.20 -16.08
N ARG A 325 34.45 3.17 -16.73
CA ARG A 325 33.21 2.96 -17.46
C ARG A 325 33.52 2.37 -18.84
N GLU A 326 32.83 1.31 -19.19
CA GLU A 326 32.88 0.67 -20.50
C GLU A 326 32.45 1.65 -21.60
N LYS A 327 33.01 1.46 -22.79
CA LYS A 327 32.75 2.34 -23.93
C LYS A 327 31.38 2.10 -24.57
N SER A 328 30.87 0.87 -24.49
CA SER A 328 29.71 0.44 -25.28
C SER A 328 28.83 -0.61 -24.60
N VAL A 329 28.36 -0.34 -23.38
CA VAL A 329 27.48 -1.23 -22.59
C VAL A 329 26.18 -0.53 -22.19
N LEU A 330 25.04 -1.14 -22.52
CA LEU A 330 23.72 -0.77 -22.02
C LEU A 330 23.34 -1.72 -20.87
N LEU A 331 23.14 -1.20 -19.67
CA LEU A 331 22.69 -1.98 -18.52
C LEU A 331 21.17 -1.88 -18.36
N ALA A 332 20.52 -2.98 -18.00
CA ALA A 332 19.10 -2.99 -17.64
C ALA A 332 18.78 -4.07 -16.61
N LEU A 333 17.69 -3.88 -15.86
CA LEU A 333 17.15 -4.93 -15.00
C LEU A 333 16.46 -6.00 -15.85
N GLY A 334 16.91 -7.25 -15.74
CA GLY A 334 16.37 -8.38 -16.48
C GLY A 334 15.09 -8.94 -15.84
N ARG A 335 13.94 -8.34 -16.15
CA ARG A 335 12.62 -8.76 -15.64
C ARG A 335 11.53 -8.66 -16.72
N ARG A 336 10.88 -9.78 -17.07
CA ARG A 336 9.81 -9.81 -18.10
C ARG A 336 8.43 -9.34 -17.63
N PHE A 337 8.27 -9.11 -16.33
CA PHE A 337 6.98 -8.75 -15.74
C PHE A 337 6.33 -7.56 -16.45
N PHE A 338 4.99 -7.59 -16.60
CA PHE A 338 4.22 -6.62 -17.41
C PHE A 338 4.58 -5.16 -17.09
N GLN A 339 4.66 -4.82 -15.80
CA GLN A 339 5.03 -3.49 -15.36
C GLN A 339 6.44 -3.11 -15.79
N LYS A 340 7.42 -4.04 -15.76
CA LYS A 340 8.81 -3.74 -16.11
C LYS A 340 9.04 -3.55 -17.61
N ASN A 341 8.17 -4.15 -18.44
CA ASN A 341 8.09 -3.96 -19.88
C ASN A 341 9.46 -4.06 -20.59
N PHE A 342 10.25 -5.07 -20.22
CA PHE A 342 11.58 -5.28 -20.81
C PHE A 342 11.55 -5.47 -22.34
N THR A 343 10.43 -5.96 -22.89
CA THR A 343 10.22 -6.08 -24.33
C THR A 343 10.48 -4.76 -25.08
N MET A 344 10.13 -3.61 -24.49
CA MET A 344 10.41 -2.29 -25.07
C MET A 344 11.93 -2.02 -25.12
N THR A 345 12.66 -2.28 -24.03
CA THR A 345 14.13 -2.16 -23.99
C THR A 345 14.77 -3.03 -25.07
N LEU A 346 14.36 -4.30 -25.17
CA LEU A 346 14.93 -5.25 -26.13
C LEU A 346 14.71 -4.79 -27.58
N LYS A 347 13.48 -4.39 -27.93
CA LYS A 347 13.14 -3.92 -29.29
C LYS A 347 13.87 -2.64 -29.66
N ALA A 348 13.92 -1.66 -28.76
CA ALA A 348 14.62 -0.40 -28.99
C ALA A 348 16.13 -0.62 -29.20
N TRP A 349 16.73 -1.49 -28.39
CA TRP A 349 18.13 -1.86 -28.51
C TRP A 349 18.45 -2.65 -29.79
N GLN A 350 17.61 -3.62 -30.17
CA GLN A 350 17.77 -4.37 -31.44
C GLN A 350 17.66 -3.44 -32.66
N ALA A 351 16.77 -2.44 -32.61
CA ALA A 351 16.58 -1.46 -33.67
C ALA A 351 17.79 -0.52 -33.90
N LEU A 352 18.81 -0.57 -33.04
CA LEU A 352 20.11 0.10 -33.27
C LEU A 352 21.00 -0.66 -34.29
N GLY A 353 20.61 -1.86 -34.72
CA GLY A 353 21.32 -2.65 -35.74
C GLY A 353 22.56 -3.37 -35.19
N ASP A 354 23.47 -3.75 -36.08
CA ASP A 354 24.65 -4.56 -35.71
C ASP A 354 25.68 -3.79 -34.87
N GLY A 355 25.74 -2.47 -35.02
CA GLY A 355 26.58 -1.57 -34.22
C GLY A 355 26.05 -1.30 -32.81
N ARG A 356 24.96 -1.95 -32.39
CA ARG A 356 24.39 -1.78 -31.04
C ARG A 356 25.39 -2.17 -29.93
N PRO A 357 25.32 -1.51 -28.76
CA PRO A 357 26.16 -1.83 -27.61
C PRO A 357 25.89 -3.24 -27.08
N ASP A 358 26.81 -3.80 -26.30
CA ASP A 358 26.50 -5.01 -25.54
C ASP A 358 25.44 -4.68 -24.48
N MET A 359 24.53 -5.62 -24.22
CA MET A 359 23.52 -5.44 -23.19
C MET A 359 23.89 -6.28 -21.97
N TRP A 360 24.05 -5.62 -20.82
CA TRP A 360 24.22 -6.31 -19.55
C TRP A 360 22.89 -6.31 -18.82
N LEU A 361 22.46 -7.49 -18.40
CA LEU A 361 21.26 -7.69 -17.61
C LEU A 361 21.65 -8.21 -16.24
N PHE A 362 20.90 -7.80 -15.22
CA PHE A 362 20.99 -8.41 -13.90
C PHE A 362 19.61 -8.73 -13.34
N GLY A 363 19.50 -9.80 -12.55
CA GLY A 363 18.24 -10.22 -11.95
C GLY A 363 18.14 -11.71 -11.69
N ILE A 364 16.92 -12.25 -11.74
CA ILE A 364 16.58 -13.63 -11.37
C ILE A 364 16.08 -14.50 -12.54
N GLU A 365 16.13 -13.99 -13.77
CA GLU A 365 15.64 -14.63 -15.00
C GLU A 365 16.80 -14.88 -16.00
N PRO A 366 17.75 -15.79 -15.67
CA PRO A 366 18.97 -15.98 -16.46
C PRO A 366 18.73 -16.48 -17.90
N ASP A 367 17.57 -17.07 -18.18
CA ASP A 367 17.21 -17.52 -19.52
C ASP A 367 17.05 -16.36 -20.52
N MET A 368 16.87 -15.12 -20.03
CA MET A 368 16.88 -13.92 -20.87
C MET A 368 18.20 -13.71 -21.62
N ALA A 369 19.32 -14.31 -21.15
CA ALA A 369 20.58 -14.32 -21.89
C ALA A 369 20.46 -14.92 -23.30
N LYS A 370 19.46 -15.80 -23.53
CA LYS A 370 19.25 -16.49 -24.80
C LYS A 370 18.52 -15.63 -25.84
N MET A 371 18.04 -14.44 -25.46
CA MET A 371 17.27 -13.57 -26.37
C MET A 371 18.12 -12.95 -27.47
N ASP A 372 19.42 -12.76 -27.23
CA ASP A 372 20.37 -12.24 -28.21
C ASP A 372 21.81 -12.56 -27.78
N LYS A 373 22.69 -12.86 -28.74
CA LYS A 373 24.10 -13.21 -28.48
C LYS A 373 24.92 -12.09 -27.82
N LYS A 374 24.48 -10.83 -27.92
CA LYS A 374 25.13 -9.67 -27.27
C LYS A 374 24.61 -9.40 -25.85
N ILE A 375 23.76 -10.27 -25.31
CA ILE A 375 23.30 -10.17 -23.92
C ILE A 375 24.22 -10.94 -22.99
N ARG A 376 24.76 -10.26 -21.98
CA ARG A 376 25.39 -10.87 -20.81
C ARG A 376 24.44 -10.76 -19.62
N TYR A 377 24.09 -11.89 -19.00
CA TYR A 377 23.23 -11.91 -17.82
C TYR A 377 24.03 -12.21 -16.55
N ILE A 378 23.86 -11.38 -15.52
CA ILE A 378 24.42 -11.55 -14.19
C ILE A 378 23.29 -12.01 -13.26
N THR A 379 23.37 -13.24 -12.80
CA THR A 379 22.30 -13.87 -12.00
C THR A 379 22.50 -13.57 -10.54
N LYS A 380 21.48 -12.97 -9.89
CA LYS A 380 21.45 -12.68 -8.45
C LYS A 380 22.75 -12.02 -7.92
N PRO A 381 23.23 -10.91 -8.54
CA PRO A 381 24.43 -10.23 -8.03
C PRO A 381 24.20 -9.68 -6.62
N SER A 382 25.30 -9.56 -5.86
CA SER A 382 25.31 -8.80 -4.60
C SER A 382 25.06 -7.31 -4.85
N ASN A 383 24.70 -6.54 -3.81
CA ASN A 383 24.49 -5.10 -3.96
C ASN A 383 25.78 -4.38 -4.40
N GLU A 384 26.95 -4.83 -3.95
CA GLU A 384 28.26 -4.29 -4.37
C GLU A 384 28.55 -4.61 -5.84
N GLU A 385 28.20 -5.81 -6.31
CA GLU A 385 28.29 -6.16 -7.72
C GLU A 385 27.35 -5.31 -8.57
N VAL A 386 26.12 -5.07 -8.11
CA VAL A 386 25.18 -4.16 -8.78
C VAL A 386 25.75 -2.73 -8.84
N ASN A 387 26.30 -2.20 -7.73
CA ASN A 387 26.95 -0.88 -7.76
C ASN A 387 28.13 -0.85 -8.74
N LYS A 388 28.93 -1.92 -8.80
CA LYS A 388 30.01 -2.05 -9.78
C LYS A 388 29.47 -2.04 -11.21
N LEU A 389 28.38 -2.75 -11.51
CA LEU A 389 27.72 -2.72 -12.81
C LEU A 389 27.26 -1.30 -13.18
N TYR A 390 26.66 -0.54 -12.24
CA TYR A 390 26.29 0.86 -12.49
C TYR A 390 27.50 1.75 -12.80
N ASN A 391 28.64 1.52 -12.14
CA ASN A 391 29.88 2.27 -12.40
C ASN A 391 30.51 1.89 -13.76
N GLN A 392 30.38 0.63 -14.19
CA GLN A 392 30.93 0.13 -15.45
C GLN A 392 30.06 0.42 -16.67
N ALA A 393 28.73 0.39 -16.56
CA ALA A 393 27.84 0.52 -17.70
C ALA A 393 27.95 1.89 -18.38
N THR A 394 27.89 1.98 -19.71
CA THR A 394 27.90 3.30 -20.39
C THR A 394 26.62 4.09 -20.12
N VAL A 395 25.48 3.38 -20.12
CA VAL A 395 24.13 3.91 -19.90
C VAL A 395 23.31 2.82 -19.22
N MET A 396 22.41 3.21 -18.31
CA MET A 396 21.35 2.34 -17.80
C MET A 396 20.00 2.67 -18.44
N ALA A 397 19.27 1.63 -18.87
CA ALA A 397 17.91 1.72 -19.37
C ALA A 397 16.89 1.06 -18.43
N GLN A 398 15.73 1.70 -18.28
CA GLN A 398 14.56 1.13 -17.61
C GLN A 398 13.29 1.56 -18.33
N THR A 399 12.48 0.59 -18.79
CA THR A 399 11.32 0.86 -19.66
C THR A 399 9.98 0.54 -19.00
N SER A 400 9.86 0.63 -17.67
CA SER A 400 8.65 0.19 -16.97
C SER A 400 7.43 1.06 -17.33
N ARG A 401 6.27 0.43 -17.38
CA ARG A 401 4.96 1.06 -17.48
C ARG A 401 4.57 1.72 -16.15
N HIS A 402 4.92 1.08 -15.05
CA HIS A 402 4.63 1.60 -13.72
C HIS A 402 5.78 1.29 -12.76
N GLU A 403 6.00 2.23 -11.86
CA GLU A 403 6.84 2.12 -10.67
C GLU A 403 6.17 2.93 -9.57
N GLY A 404 6.06 2.38 -8.37
CA GLY A 404 5.69 3.12 -7.18
C GLY A 404 6.78 4.12 -6.80
N PHE A 405 8.03 3.66 -6.73
CA PHE A 405 9.25 4.47 -6.61
C PHE A 405 10.47 3.63 -7.03
N SER A 406 11.23 4.07 -8.03
CA SER A 406 12.27 3.22 -8.64
C SER A 406 13.65 3.37 -7.99
N LEU A 407 13.97 2.45 -7.07
CA LEU A 407 15.32 2.36 -6.49
C LEU A 407 16.42 2.10 -7.54
N PRO A 408 16.28 1.17 -8.52
CA PRO A 408 17.37 0.90 -9.45
C PRO A 408 17.84 2.12 -10.25
N ILE A 409 16.92 3.01 -10.62
CA ILE A 409 17.28 4.26 -11.31
C ILE A 409 17.99 5.23 -10.37
N LEU A 410 17.47 5.38 -9.15
CA LEU A 410 18.08 6.24 -8.13
C LEU A 410 19.49 5.76 -7.73
N GLU A 411 19.66 4.46 -7.53
CA GLU A 411 20.95 3.82 -7.23
C GLU A 411 21.95 3.99 -8.40
N ALA A 412 21.48 3.83 -9.65
CA ALA A 412 22.29 4.08 -10.83
C ALA A 412 22.73 5.55 -10.92
N MET A 413 21.83 6.50 -10.63
CA MET A 413 22.15 7.92 -10.52
C MET A 413 23.20 8.18 -9.42
N ALA A 414 23.08 7.56 -8.24
CA ALA A 414 24.04 7.69 -7.13
C ALA A 414 25.44 7.16 -7.50
N ALA A 415 25.48 6.09 -8.29
CA ALA A 415 26.70 5.51 -8.86
C ALA A 415 27.25 6.31 -10.07
N GLY A 416 26.59 7.40 -10.46
CA GLY A 416 27.00 8.25 -11.59
C GLY A 416 26.73 7.63 -12.96
N CYS A 417 25.89 6.60 -13.07
CA CYS A 417 25.49 6.02 -14.34
C CYS A 417 24.49 6.95 -15.05
N PRO A 418 24.73 7.36 -16.31
CA PRO A 418 23.74 8.05 -17.11
C PRO A 418 22.50 7.18 -17.32
N VAL A 419 21.31 7.75 -17.10
CA VAL A 419 20.04 7.03 -17.18
C VAL A 419 19.25 7.46 -18.41
N VAL A 420 18.66 6.46 -19.09
CA VAL A 420 17.47 6.62 -19.93
C VAL A 420 16.32 5.82 -19.32
N CYS A 421 15.16 6.44 -19.12
CA CYS A 421 14.01 5.78 -18.55
C CYS A 421 12.72 6.13 -19.28
N THR A 422 11.67 5.34 -19.07
CA THR A 422 10.31 5.75 -19.40
C THR A 422 9.78 6.71 -18.34
N ASP A 423 8.76 7.49 -18.71
CA ASP A 423 7.95 8.34 -17.81
C ASP A 423 7.07 7.52 -16.84
N ALA A 424 7.65 6.49 -16.22
CA ALA A 424 6.98 5.70 -15.20
C ALA A 424 6.62 6.56 -14.00
N HIS A 425 5.39 6.42 -13.54
CA HIS A 425 4.77 7.23 -12.50
C HIS A 425 5.69 7.66 -11.35
N GLY A 426 6.21 6.72 -10.55
CA GLY A 426 7.09 7.00 -9.41
C GLY A 426 8.48 7.53 -9.79
N ASN A 427 8.89 7.44 -11.05
CA ASN A 427 10.12 8.09 -11.52
C ASN A 427 9.96 9.60 -11.54
N ARG A 428 8.74 10.14 -11.78
CA ARG A 428 8.47 11.59 -11.89
C ARG A 428 8.84 12.36 -10.62
N ASP A 429 8.91 11.69 -9.48
CA ASP A 429 9.32 12.30 -8.21
C ASP A 429 10.78 12.78 -8.22
N PHE A 430 11.64 12.25 -9.10
CA PHE A 430 13.06 12.59 -9.12
C PHE A 430 13.72 12.60 -10.51
N CYS A 431 13.14 11.96 -11.52
CA CYS A 431 13.59 12.02 -12.91
C CYS A 431 13.03 13.27 -13.59
N VAL A 432 13.92 14.05 -14.21
CA VAL A 432 13.57 15.25 -14.97
C VAL A 432 14.27 15.19 -16.33
N ASP A 433 13.46 15.06 -17.39
CA ASP A 433 13.97 14.89 -18.75
C ASP A 433 14.95 16.00 -19.15
N GLY A 434 16.04 15.60 -19.79
CA GLY A 434 17.11 16.49 -20.23
C GLY A 434 17.94 17.10 -19.11
N GLN A 435 17.55 16.98 -17.84
CA GLN A 435 18.27 17.56 -16.69
C GLN A 435 19.15 16.53 -15.99
N ASN A 436 18.58 15.39 -15.56
CA ASN A 436 19.30 14.33 -14.85
C ASN A 436 19.15 12.94 -15.47
N CYS A 437 18.24 12.77 -16.42
CA CYS A 437 18.09 11.60 -17.27
C CYS A 437 17.66 12.02 -18.68
N LEU A 438 17.53 11.05 -19.59
CA LEU A 438 16.61 11.18 -20.72
C LEU A 438 15.36 10.37 -20.41
N MET A 439 14.19 10.99 -20.51
CA MET A 439 12.91 10.35 -20.26
C MET A 439 12.13 10.23 -21.57
N VAL A 440 11.51 9.09 -21.79
CA VAL A 440 10.70 8.82 -22.98
C VAL A 440 9.29 8.37 -22.61
N GLU A 441 8.35 8.58 -23.50
CA GLU A 441 6.97 8.15 -23.30
C GLU A 441 6.83 6.63 -23.17
N HIS A 442 5.74 6.21 -22.54
CA HIS A 442 5.39 4.80 -22.44
C HIS A 442 5.22 4.14 -23.81
N ASP A 443 5.78 2.94 -23.95
CA ASP A 443 5.69 2.11 -25.16
C ASP A 443 6.23 2.79 -26.45
N ASP A 444 6.95 3.94 -26.35
CA ASP A 444 7.64 4.61 -27.45
C ASP A 444 9.03 3.98 -27.74
N ILE A 445 9.01 2.89 -28.51
CA ILE A 445 10.22 2.15 -28.90
C ILE A 445 11.21 3.03 -29.68
N GLU A 446 10.73 3.88 -30.59
CA GLU A 446 11.60 4.73 -31.40
C GLU A 446 12.21 5.87 -30.56
N GLY A 447 11.45 6.46 -29.63
CA GLY A 447 11.96 7.40 -28.65
C GLY A 447 13.06 6.78 -27.78
N MET A 448 12.81 5.58 -27.23
CA MET A 448 13.81 4.86 -26.43
C MET A 448 15.09 4.58 -27.23
N LYS A 449 14.96 4.10 -28.48
CA LYS A 449 16.09 3.89 -29.39
C LYS A 449 16.88 5.18 -29.63
N LYS A 450 16.20 6.30 -29.94
CA LYS A 450 16.84 7.61 -30.16
C LYS A 450 17.57 8.10 -28.91
N ALA A 451 16.96 7.95 -27.74
CA ALA A 451 17.54 8.34 -26.46
C ALA A 451 18.79 7.52 -26.13
N ILE A 452 18.74 6.19 -26.31
CA ILE A 452 19.92 5.31 -26.19
C ILE A 452 21.00 5.78 -27.17
N ALA A 453 20.70 5.88 -28.47
CA ALA A 453 21.69 6.30 -29.48
C ALA A 453 22.33 7.66 -29.17
N LYS A 454 21.53 8.63 -28.67
CA LYS A 454 22.01 9.95 -28.26
C LYS A 454 23.00 9.84 -27.11
N LEU A 455 22.66 9.09 -26.07
CA LEU A 455 23.57 8.90 -24.94
C LEU A 455 24.83 8.15 -25.31
N PHE A 456 24.84 7.20 -26.25
CA PHE A 456 26.10 6.56 -26.67
C PHE A 456 27.00 7.47 -27.50
N LYS A 457 26.43 8.39 -28.30
CA LYS A 457 27.20 9.34 -29.13
C LYS A 457 27.75 10.55 -28.35
N ASP A 458 26.99 11.07 -27.40
CA ASP A 458 27.30 12.35 -26.74
C ASP A 458 27.88 12.14 -25.32
N LYS A 459 29.21 12.15 -25.22
CA LYS A 459 29.90 12.03 -23.91
C LYS A 459 29.63 13.23 -23.01
N ALA A 460 29.57 14.44 -23.56
CA ALA A 460 29.36 15.65 -22.76
C ALA A 460 27.98 15.63 -22.09
N LEU A 461 26.96 15.18 -22.82
CA LEU A 461 25.63 14.94 -22.27
C LEU A 461 25.64 13.88 -21.19
N ARG A 462 26.29 12.73 -21.40
CA ARG A 462 26.43 11.68 -20.37
C ARG A 462 27.06 12.22 -19.09
N ASP A 463 28.17 12.95 -19.21
CA ASP A 463 28.89 13.52 -18.06
C ASP A 463 28.01 14.54 -17.31
N ARG A 464 27.22 15.34 -18.04
CA ARG A 464 26.29 16.30 -17.43
C ARG A 464 25.15 15.61 -16.69
N LEU A 465 24.48 14.64 -17.32
CA LEU A 465 23.38 13.88 -16.70
C LEU A 465 23.88 13.06 -15.51
N SER A 466 25.06 12.46 -15.60
CA SER A 466 25.72 11.75 -14.49
C SER A 466 25.90 12.65 -13.26
N LYS A 467 26.47 13.86 -13.43
CA LYS A 467 26.65 14.83 -12.34
C LYS A 467 25.31 15.27 -11.74
N ALA A 468 24.32 15.54 -12.59
CA ALA A 468 22.98 15.93 -12.13
C ALA A 468 22.28 14.79 -11.38
N GLY A 469 22.37 13.55 -11.87
CA GLY A 469 21.83 12.35 -11.23
C GLY A 469 22.43 12.13 -9.84
N ILE A 470 23.75 12.24 -9.68
CA ILE A 470 24.41 12.15 -8.37
C ILE A 470 23.84 13.21 -7.41
N GLN A 471 23.62 14.43 -7.88
CA GLN A 471 23.07 15.49 -7.04
C GLN A 471 21.60 15.25 -6.68
N THR A 472 20.80 14.72 -7.60
CA THR A 472 19.42 14.28 -7.33
C THR A 472 19.39 13.18 -6.27
N ALA A 473 20.23 12.15 -6.42
CA ALA A 473 20.23 10.99 -5.53
C ALA A 473 20.44 11.37 -4.06
N LYS A 474 21.33 12.34 -3.76
CA LYS A 474 21.62 12.80 -2.39
C LYS A 474 20.37 13.18 -1.57
N ASN A 475 19.28 13.59 -2.21
CA ASN A 475 18.03 13.98 -1.54
C ASN A 475 17.22 12.78 -1.02
N TYR A 476 17.60 11.56 -1.37
CA TYR A 476 16.88 10.32 -1.09
C TYR A 476 17.74 9.31 -0.30
N ARG A 477 18.84 9.76 0.28
CA ARG A 477 19.64 8.92 1.19
C ARG A 477 18.83 8.57 2.43
N TRP A 478 19.14 7.43 3.03
CA TRP A 478 18.43 6.98 4.23
C TRP A 478 18.47 7.98 5.37
N ASP A 479 19.58 8.69 5.60
CA ASP A 479 19.72 9.72 6.63
C ASP A 479 18.70 10.87 6.47
N VAL A 480 18.33 11.21 5.23
CA VAL A 480 17.31 12.20 4.91
C VAL A 480 15.89 11.63 5.02
N ILE A 481 15.69 10.40 4.54
CA ILE A 481 14.35 9.80 4.45
C ILE A 481 13.83 9.36 5.82
N ILE A 482 14.70 8.83 6.68
CA ILE A 482 14.26 8.26 7.96
C ILE A 482 13.58 9.31 8.87
N ASP A 483 13.98 10.58 8.80
CA ASP A 483 13.34 11.67 9.56
C ASP A 483 11.85 11.80 9.21
N ARG A 484 11.50 11.59 7.94
CA ARG A 484 10.12 11.67 7.46
C ARG A 484 9.30 10.46 7.92
N VAL A 485 9.90 9.28 7.87
CA VAL A 485 9.29 8.02 8.36
C VAL A 485 9.04 8.12 9.87
N GLU A 486 10.04 8.55 10.65
CA GLU A 486 9.90 8.74 12.10
C GLU A 486 8.81 9.77 12.42
N LYS A 487 8.80 10.91 11.73
CA LYS A 487 7.77 11.94 11.91
C LYS A 487 6.38 11.35 11.69
N PHE A 488 6.18 10.59 10.61
CA PHE A 488 4.90 9.94 10.33
C PHE A 488 4.45 9.06 11.51
N TYR A 489 5.29 8.15 12.00
CA TYR A 489 4.91 7.26 13.09
C TYR A 489 4.74 7.98 14.45
N LYS A 490 5.48 9.07 14.69
CA LYS A 490 5.27 9.92 15.87
C LYS A 490 3.91 10.61 15.82
N GLU A 491 3.47 11.11 14.65
CA GLU A 491 2.13 11.69 14.51
C GLU A 491 1.03 10.65 14.65
N VAL A 492 1.21 9.45 14.08
CA VAL A 492 0.26 8.34 14.25
C VAL A 492 0.11 7.97 15.74
N ALA A 493 1.20 7.96 16.51
CA ALA A 493 1.18 7.61 17.93
C ALA A 493 0.56 8.68 18.87
N LYS A 494 0.08 9.82 18.34
CA LYS A 494 -0.61 10.86 19.12
C LYS A 494 -2.13 10.68 19.18
N GLN A 495 -2.69 9.82 18.34
CA GLN A 495 -4.05 9.31 18.48
C GLN A 495 -4.09 8.28 19.60
#